data_AF-A0A4U1CSU5-F1
#
_entry.id   AF-A0A4U1CSU5-F1
#
_cell.length_a   1.000
_cell.length_b   1.000
_cell.length_c   1.000
_cell.angle_alpha   90.00
_cell.angle_beta   90.00
_cell.angle_gamma   90.00
#
_symmetry.space_group_name_H-M   'P 1'
#
loop_
_entity.id
_entity.type
_entity.pdbx_description
1 polymer ?
#
loop_
_entity_poly.entity_id
_entity_poly.type
_entity_poly.pdbx_seq_one_letter_code
_entity_poly.pdbx_strand_id
1 'polypeptide(L)'
;MGIIEGGNIRGRRKPATQMMLMAYCPGEENEDLAYYKTAGAKRSTGHDELELPGNMSGKSMELYISVISEDRKEVADSKYLGLYQFPLSLPLNLISPFCD
;
A
#
# COMPACT_ATOMS: atom_id res chain seq x y z
N MET A 1 50.01 4.44 -27.70
CA MET A 1 49.10 4.19 -28.83
C MET A 1 48.41 2.87 -28.57
N GLY A 2 47.13 2.90 -28.24
CA GLY A 2 46.30 1.74 -27.93
C GLY A 2 44.86 2.22 -27.92
N ILE A 3 44.08 1.76 -28.90
CA ILE A 3 42.69 2.16 -29.10
C ILE A 3 41.84 1.40 -28.08
N ILE A 4 41.20 2.12 -27.17
CA ILE A 4 40.11 1.59 -26.35
C ILE A 4 38.84 1.64 -27.20
N GLU A 5 38.44 0.49 -27.73
CA GLU A 5 37.19 0.35 -28.47
C GLU A 5 35.99 0.59 -27.56
N GLY A 6 35.02 1.35 -28.08
CA GLY A 6 33.82 1.77 -27.37
C GLY A 6 32.99 0.60 -26.85
N GLY A 7 33.19 0.23 -25.59
CA GLY A 7 32.27 -0.59 -24.83
C GLY A 7 30.98 0.17 -24.61
N ASN A 8 29.96 -0.12 -25.41
CA ASN A 8 28.58 0.27 -25.17
C ASN A 8 28.15 -0.28 -23.80
N ILE A 9 28.26 0.53 -22.75
CA ILE A 9 27.72 0.24 -21.43
C ILE A 9 26.20 0.32 -21.57
N ARG A 10 25.58 -0.73 -22.11
CA ARG A 10 24.13 -0.92 -22.01
C ARG A 10 23.84 -1.00 -20.53
N GLY A 11 23.50 0.15 -19.95
CA GLY A 11 23.10 0.24 -18.56
C GLY A 11 22.03 -0.81 -18.33
N ARG A 12 22.34 -1.84 -17.53
CA ARG A 12 21.34 -2.77 -17.02
C ARG A 12 20.32 -1.90 -16.30
N ARG A 13 19.21 -1.58 -16.98
CA ARG A 13 18.08 -0.93 -16.36
C ARG A 13 17.61 -1.93 -15.32
N LYS A 14 17.83 -1.64 -14.04
CA LYS A 14 17.32 -2.48 -12.95
C LYS A 14 15.81 -2.60 -13.18
N PRO A 15 15.23 -3.80 -13.18
CA PRO A 15 13.81 -3.97 -13.42
C PRO A 15 13.04 -3.05 -12.47
N ALA A 16 12.20 -2.15 -13.01
CA ALA A 16 11.52 -1.17 -12.19
C ALA A 16 10.36 -1.87 -11.47
N THR A 17 10.58 -2.22 -10.21
CA THR A 17 9.56 -2.87 -9.41
C THR A 17 8.47 -1.87 -9.00
N GLN A 18 7.24 -2.34 -8.97
CA GLN A 18 6.07 -1.61 -8.49
C GLN A 18 5.64 -2.17 -7.13
N MET A 19 5.00 -1.33 -6.33
CA MET A 19 4.38 -1.76 -5.09
C MET A 19 2.95 -2.26 -5.34
N MET A 20 2.56 -3.23 -4.52
CA MET A 20 1.17 -3.59 -4.31
C MET A 20 0.80 -3.29 -2.87
N LEU A 21 -0.29 -2.58 -2.66
CA LEU A 21 -0.88 -2.32 -1.35
C LEU A 21 -2.24 -2.99 -1.26
N MET A 22 -2.54 -3.59 -0.11
CA MET A 22 -3.84 -4.19 0.17
C MET A 22 -4.28 -3.89 1.59
N ALA A 23 -5.52 -3.47 1.75
CA ALA A 23 -6.22 -3.32 3.01
C ALA A 23 -7.40 -4.30 3.02
N TYR A 24 -7.31 -5.32 3.85
CA TYR A 24 -8.34 -6.33 4.05
C TYR A 24 -9.19 -5.96 5.26
N CYS A 25 -10.49 -5.80 5.06
CA CYS A 25 -11.46 -5.48 6.10
C CYS A 25 -12.26 -6.76 6.37
N PRO A 26 -11.90 -7.53 7.42
CA PRO A 26 -12.71 -8.68 7.82
C PRO A 26 -14.07 -8.17 8.30
N GLY A 27 -15.15 -8.66 7.69
CA GLY A 27 -16.51 -8.24 8.03
C GLY A 27 -17.07 -8.97 9.24
N GLU A 28 -17.95 -8.30 10.02
CA GLU A 28 -18.78 -8.97 11.04
C GLU A 28 -20.10 -9.54 10.46
N GLU A 29 -20.62 -8.97 9.34
CA GLU A 29 -21.96 -9.29 8.79
C GLU A 29 -21.99 -9.57 7.27
N ASN A 30 -21.06 -10.42 6.78
CA ASN A 30 -21.11 -11.12 5.48
C ASN A 30 -20.54 -10.46 4.22
N GLU A 31 -19.73 -9.40 4.31
CA GLU A 31 -18.92 -8.97 3.17
C GLU A 31 -17.49 -8.68 3.60
N ASP A 32 -16.60 -9.64 3.35
CA ASP A 32 -15.17 -9.43 3.39
C ASP A 32 -14.78 -8.47 2.27
N LEU A 33 -14.30 -7.28 2.63
CA LEU A 33 -13.94 -6.24 1.68
C LEU A 33 -12.43 -6.07 1.64
N ALA A 34 -11.86 -6.17 0.44
CA ALA A 34 -10.44 -5.90 0.21
C ALA A 34 -10.28 -4.71 -0.74
N TYR A 35 -9.60 -3.66 -0.29
CA TYR A 35 -9.15 -2.55 -1.12
C TYR A 35 -7.70 -2.80 -1.51
N TYR A 36 -7.38 -2.75 -2.80
CA TYR A 36 -6.02 -3.02 -3.24
C TYR A 36 -5.62 -2.19 -4.45
N LYS A 37 -4.32 -1.96 -4.54
CA LYS A 37 -3.65 -1.31 -5.66
C LYS A 37 -2.53 -2.23 -6.12
N THR A 38 -2.68 -2.84 -7.30
CA THR A 38 -1.70 -3.79 -7.88
C THR A 38 -0.68 -3.11 -8.80
N ALA A 39 -0.97 -1.90 -9.28
CA ALA A 39 -0.07 -1.09 -10.08
C ALA A 39 0.29 0.18 -9.31
N GLY A 40 0.84 -0.01 -8.12
CA GLY A 40 1.27 1.06 -7.24
C GLY A 40 2.47 1.83 -7.75
N ALA A 41 3.00 2.68 -6.88
CA ALA A 41 4.14 3.51 -7.18
C ALA A 41 5.37 2.65 -7.51
N LYS A 42 6.24 3.16 -8.39
CA LYS A 42 7.55 2.55 -8.61
C LYS A 42 8.34 2.65 -7.32
N ARG A 43 9.11 1.62 -6.96
CA ARG A 43 9.96 1.62 -5.75
C ARG A 43 10.86 2.86 -5.63
N SER A 44 11.27 3.45 -6.75
CA SER A 44 12.08 4.68 -6.79
C SER A 44 11.40 5.94 -6.26
N THR A 45 10.07 5.95 -6.11
CA THR A 45 9.31 7.09 -5.59
C THR A 45 9.34 7.21 -4.06
N GLY A 46 9.70 6.12 -3.37
CA GLY A 46 9.86 6.08 -1.91
C GLY A 46 8.57 6.07 -1.09
N HIS A 47 7.39 6.27 -1.70
CA HIS A 47 6.09 6.24 -1.04
C HIS A 47 5.01 5.73 -2.00
N ASP A 48 3.93 5.21 -1.44
CA ASP A 48 2.72 4.85 -2.19
C ASP A 48 1.50 5.01 -1.29
N GLU A 49 0.34 5.26 -1.89
CA GLU A 49 -0.91 5.56 -1.19
C GLU A 49 -2.03 4.68 -1.72
N LEU A 50 -2.88 4.22 -0.80
CA LEU A 50 -4.10 3.46 -1.07
C LEU A 50 -5.29 4.27 -0.55
N GLU A 51 -6.13 4.77 -1.46
CA GLU A 51 -7.36 5.47 -1.10
C GLU A 51 -8.40 4.48 -0.56
N LEU A 52 -9.00 4.84 0.57
CA LEU A 52 -10.05 4.06 1.23
C LEU A 52 -11.36 4.85 1.20
N PRO A 53 -12.53 4.18 1.16
CA PRO A 53 -13.81 4.87 1.23
C PRO A 53 -13.99 5.58 2.58
N GLY A 54 -14.74 6.67 2.61
CA GLY A 54 -14.92 7.46 3.84
C GLY A 54 -15.71 6.74 4.96
N ASN A 55 -16.43 5.66 4.65
CA ASN A 55 -17.25 4.92 5.62
C ASN A 55 -16.48 3.78 6.31
N MET A 56 -15.42 4.16 7.04
CA MET A 56 -14.56 3.23 7.79
C MET A 56 -14.62 3.41 9.31
N SER A 57 -15.39 4.38 9.80
CA SER A 57 -15.59 4.63 11.24
C SER A 57 -15.95 3.37 12.01
N GLY A 58 -15.22 3.09 13.09
CA GLY A 58 -15.41 1.90 13.93
C GLY A 58 -14.99 0.55 13.31
N LYS A 59 -14.50 0.52 12.06
CA LYS A 59 -14.04 -0.70 11.41
C LYS A 59 -12.55 -0.96 11.67
N SER A 60 -12.13 -2.21 11.50
CA SER A 60 -10.73 -2.61 11.50
C SER A 60 -10.29 -3.08 10.11
N MET A 61 -8.99 -2.98 9.83
CA MET A 61 -8.41 -3.49 8.59
C MET A 61 -6.99 -4.02 8.82
N GLU A 62 -6.66 -5.10 8.13
CA GLU A 62 -5.33 -5.67 8.02
C GLU A 62 -4.63 -5.15 6.78
N LEU A 63 -3.39 -4.70 6.95
CA LEU A 63 -2.61 -4.09 5.89
C LEU A 63 -1.52 -5.03 5.39
N TYR A 64 -1.37 -5.12 4.08
CA TYR A 64 -0.38 -5.95 3.41
C TYR A 64 0.34 -5.16 2.30
N ILE A 65 1.63 -5.44 2.12
CA ILE A 65 2.44 -4.89 1.02
C ILE A 65 3.12 -6.02 0.25
N SER A 66 3.22 -5.90 -1.08
CA SER A 66 4.01 -6.78 -1.93
C SER A 66 4.77 -5.98 -2.99
N VAL A 67 5.77 -6.60 -3.61
CA VAL A 67 6.56 -6.04 -4.70
C VAL A 67 6.29 -6.85 -5.96
N ILE A 68 5.90 -6.15 -7.02
CA ILE A 68 5.59 -6.73 -8.33
C ILE A 68 6.69 -6.33 -9.33
N SER A 69 7.15 -7.29 -10.12
CA SER A 69 8.11 -7.04 -11.21
C SER A 69 7.51 -6.11 -12.28
N GLU A 70 8.33 -5.35 -13.01
CA GLU A 70 7.85 -4.42 -14.04
C GLU A 70 7.02 -5.11 -15.13
N ASP A 71 7.35 -6.35 -15.45
CA ASP A 71 6.67 -7.18 -16.44
C ASP A 71 5.44 -7.92 -15.87
N ARG A 72 5.13 -7.73 -14.58
CA ARG A 72 4.03 -8.36 -13.83
C ARG A 72 4.04 -9.88 -13.85
N LYS A 73 5.18 -10.50 -14.17
CA LYS A 73 5.32 -11.97 -14.21
C LYS A 73 5.70 -12.56 -12.87
N GLU A 74 6.32 -11.76 -12.01
CA GLU A 74 6.77 -12.18 -10.68
C GLU A 74 6.18 -11.24 -9.63
N VAL A 75 5.64 -11.85 -8.57
CA VAL A 75 5.11 -11.17 -7.40
C VAL A 75 5.79 -11.78 -6.18
N ALA A 76 6.40 -10.94 -5.36
CA ALA A 76 6.99 -11.40 -4.10
C ALA A 76 5.89 -11.72 -3.07
N ASP A 77 6.21 -12.57 -2.10
CA ASP A 77 5.30 -12.83 -0.98
C ASP A 77 4.92 -11.52 -0.28
N SER A 78 3.62 -11.37 0.02
CA SER A 78 3.13 -10.22 0.76
C SER A 78 3.68 -10.21 2.19
N LYS A 79 3.91 -9.02 2.71
CA LYS A 79 4.27 -8.76 4.10
C LYS A 79 3.12 -8.08 4.81
N TYR A 80 2.75 -8.62 5.96
CA TYR A 80 1.80 -8.00 6.87
C TYR A 80 2.44 -6.76 7.50
N LEU A 81 1.73 -5.64 7.45
CA LEU A 81 2.15 -4.36 8.00
C LEU A 81 1.52 -4.09 9.37
N GLY A 82 0.35 -4.66 9.64
CA GLY A 82 -0.34 -4.46 10.90
C GLY A 82 -1.86 -4.36 10.75
N LEU A 83 -2.49 -4.20 11.91
CA LEU A 83 -3.92 -3.95 12.07
C LEU A 83 -4.10 -2.46 12.30
N TYR A 84 -5.00 -1.84 11.55
CA TYR A 84 -5.45 -0.49 11.78
C TYR A 84 -6.91 -0.49 12.20
N GLN A 85 -7.22 0.21 13.29
CA GLN A 85 -8.58 0.38 13.79
C GLN A 85 -8.99 1.84 13.66
N PHE A 86 -10.06 2.07 12.90
CA PHE A 86 -10.64 3.39 12.82
C PHE A 86 -11.41 3.69 14.12
N PRO A 87 -11.22 4.88 14.72
CA PRO A 87 -12.00 5.26 15.88
C PRO A 87 -13.50 5.35 15.50
N LEU A 88 -14.38 5.06 16.45
CA LEU A 88 -15.79 5.42 16.30
C LEU A 88 -15.89 6.94 16.24
N SER A 89 -16.45 7.45 15.15
CA SER A 89 -16.89 8.84 15.05
C SER A 89 -18.06 9.04 16.02
N LEU A 90 -17.77 9.56 17.21
CA LEU A 90 -18.83 10.05 18.09
C LEU A 90 -19.43 11.32 17.47
N PRO A 91 -20.76 11.52 17.55
CA PRO A 91 -21.35 12.79 17.18
C PRO A 91 -20.78 13.90 18.06
N LEU A 92 -20.42 15.04 17.46
CA LEU A 92 -19.83 16.23 18.13
C LEU A 92 -20.69 16.78 19.29
N ASN A 93 -21.92 16.28 19.45
CA ASN A 93 -22.87 16.69 20.48
C ASN A 93 -22.68 15.96 21.82
N LEU A 94 -21.71 15.04 21.93
CA LEU A 94 -21.44 14.24 23.13
C LEU A 94 -20.12 14.62 23.84
N ILE A 95 -19.56 15.78 23.55
CA ILE A 95 -18.50 16.39 24.37
C ILE A 95 -19.22 17.30 25.37
N SER A 96 -19.55 16.76 26.54
CA SER A 96 -20.03 17.59 27.63
C SER A 96 -18.89 18.55 28.05
N PRO A 97 -19.18 19.84 28.32
CA PRO A 97 -18.21 20.73 28.93
C PRO A 97 -18.19 20.44 30.43
N PHE A 98 -17.53 19.35 30.83
CA PHE A 98 -17.15 19.15 32.23
C PHE A 98 -15.66 19.42 32.37
N CYS A 99 -15.34 20.71 32.48
CA CYS A 99 -14.21 21.18 33.27
C CYS A 99 -14.81 22.13 34.32
N ASP A 100 -14.86 21.65 35.57
CA ASP A 100 -14.98 22.50 36.77
C ASP A 100 -13.74 23.41 36.91
#